data_AF-A0A537F2E4-F1
#
_entry.id   AF-A0A537F2E4-F1
#
_cell.length_a   1.000
_cell.length_b   1.000
_cell.length_c   1.000
_cell.angle_alpha   90.00
_cell.angle_beta   90.00
_cell.angle_gamma   90.00
#
_symmetry.space_group_name_H-M   'P 1'
#
loop_
_entity.id
_entity.type
_entity.pdbx_description
1 polymer ?
#
loop_
_entity_poly.entity_id
_entity_poly.type
_entity_poly.pdbx_seq_one_letter_code
_entity_poly.pdbx_strand_id
1 'polypeptide(L)' 'MIGEKLKKIPGVIETGLFLQMCDVAYVGRKDGRVDILRRG' A
#
# COMPACT_ATOMS: atom_id res chain seq x y z
N MET A 1 14.69 2.24 4.97
CA MET A 1 13.21 2.30 4.90
C MET A 1 12.59 1.36 5.94
N ILE A 2 11.36 1.58 6.43
CA ILE A 2 10.77 0.73 7.50
C ILE A 2 10.52 -0.73 7.06
N GLY A 3 10.05 -0.95 5.82
CA GLY A 3 9.81 -2.30 5.29
C GLY A 3 11.08 -3.16 5.24
N GLU A 4 12.21 -2.57 4.86
CA GLU A 4 13.51 -3.25 4.86
C GLU A 4 13.96 -3.67 6.27
N LYS A 5 13.62 -2.87 7.29
CA LYS A 5 13.93 -3.22 8.68
C LYS A 5 13.08 -4.41 9.15
N LEU A 6 11.81 -4.45 8.75
CA LEU A 6 10.90 -5.56 9.07
C LEU A 6 11.34 -6.87 8.43
N LYS A 7 11.75 -6.84 7.15
CA LYS A 7 12.26 -8.04 6.44
C LYS A 7 13.54 -8.62 7.04
N LYS A 8 14.28 -7.86 7.86
CA LYS A 8 15.51 -8.33 8.52
C LYS A 8 15.24 -9.09 9.82
N ILE A 9 14.01 -9.10 10.32
CA ILE A 9 13.65 -9.83 11.53
C ILE A 9 13.57 -11.33 11.19
N PRO A 10 14.34 -12.21 11.86
CA PRO A 10 14.25 -13.65 11.63
C PRO A 10 12.82 -14.17 11.80
N GLY A 11 12.36 -14.98 10.85
CA GLY A 11 11.00 -15.52 10.83
C GLY A 11 9.97 -14.63 10.11
N VAL A 12 10.30 -13.39 9.75
CA VAL A 12 9.46 -12.60 8.83
C VAL A 12 9.70 -13.07 7.40
N ILE A 13 8.64 -13.60 6.78
CA ILE A 13 8.69 -14.10 5.41
C ILE A 13 8.44 -12.96 4.41
N GLU A 14 7.41 -12.15 4.67
CA GLU A 14 7.04 -11.00 3.85
C GLU A 14 6.27 -9.98 4.72
N THR A 15 6.11 -8.76 4.21
CA THR A 15 5.31 -7.70 4.83
C THR A 15 4.12 -7.34 3.93
N GLY A 16 3.02 -6.87 4.53
CA GLY A 16 1.89 -6.30 3.78
C GLY A 16 2.14 -4.89 3.24
N LEU A 17 3.39 -4.46 3.09
CA LEU A 17 3.75 -3.12 2.62
C LEU A 17 3.98 -3.13 1.11
N PHE A 18 3.02 -2.60 0.35
CA PHE A 18 3.05 -2.52 -1.11
C PHE A 18 3.64 -1.18 -1.57
N LEU A 19 4.96 -1.03 -1.45
CA LEU A 19 5.65 0.22 -1.75
C LEU A 19 5.95 0.34 -3.24
N GLN A 20 5.60 1.47 -3.86
CA GLN A 20 5.82 1.73 -5.30
C GLN A 20 5.17 0.68 -6.22
N MET A 21 4.15 -0.04 -5.75
CA MET A 21 3.46 -1.08 -6.52
C MET A 21 2.11 -0.65 -7.09
N CYS A 22 1.47 0.38 -6.52
CA CYS A 22 0.13 0.83 -6.94
C CYS A 22 0.19 2.13 -7.75
N ASP A 23 -0.36 2.11 -8.97
CA ASP A 23 -0.44 3.27 -9.86
C ASP A 23 -1.79 3.99 -9.78
N VAL A 24 -2.86 3.26 -9.45
CA VAL A 24 -4.22 3.80 -9.35
C VAL A 24 -4.97 3.15 -8.19
N ALA A 25 -5.59 3.96 -7.33
CA ALA A 25 -6.48 3.50 -6.27
C ALA A 25 -7.89 4.09 -6.42
N TYR A 26 -8.89 3.22 -6.43
CA TYR A 26 -10.31 3.59 -6.41
C TYR A 26 -10.81 3.53 -4.97
N VAL A 27 -11.32 4.65 -4.44
CA VAL A 27 -11.77 4.76 -3.05
C VAL A 27 -13.26 5.12 -3.03
N GLY A 28 -14.09 4.16 -2.62
CA GLY A 28 -15.51 4.38 -2.40
C GLY A 28 -15.79 5.21 -1.13
N ARG A 29 -16.74 6.14 -1.23
CA ARG A 29 -17.18 7.00 -0.13
C ARG A 29 -18.60 6.65 0.30
N LYS A 30 -18.94 6.97 1.56
CA LYS A 30 -20.25 6.67 2.16
C LYS A 30 -21.42 7.33 1.42
N ASP A 31 -21.17 8.48 0.79
CA ASP A 31 -22.15 9.22 0.00
C ASP A 31 -22.32 8.68 -1.44
N GLY A 32 -21.64 7.58 -1.78
CA GLY A 32 -21.71 6.96 -3.10
C GLY A 32 -20.70 7.50 -4.10
N ARG A 33 -19.88 8.50 -3.76
CA ARG A 33 -18.80 8.98 -4.63
C ARG A 33 -17.65 7.97 -4.70
N VAL A 34 -16.92 7.96 -5.81
CA VAL A 34 -15.64 7.25 -5.95
C VAL A 34 -14.54 8.25 -6.26
N ASP A 35 -13.48 8.25 -5.44
CA ASP A 35 -12.26 9.00 -5.72
C ASP A 35 -11.27 8.12 -6.47
N ILE A 36 -10.68 8.65 -7.54
CA ILE A 36 -9.63 7.97 -8.32
C ILE A 36 -8.30 8.66 -8.02
N LEU A 37 -7.48 8.03 -7.19
CA LEU A 37 -6.13 8.49 -6.87
C LEU A 37 -5.17 7.87 -7.87
N ARG A 38 -4.28 8.66 -8.45
CA ARG A 38 -3.21 8.18 -9.33
C ARG A 38 -1.85 8.50 -8.72
N ARG A 39 -0.86 7.64 -8.96
CA ARG A 39 0.53 7.91 -8.61
C ARG A 39 0.98 9.17 -9.35
N GLY A 40 1.49 10.14 -8.60
CA GLY A 40 2.10 11.37 -9.12
C GLY A 40 3.55 11.18 -9.50
#